data_AF-A0A413SNI5-F1
#
_entry.id   AF-A0A413SNI5-F1
#
_cell.length_a   1.000
_cell.length_b   1.000
_cell.length_c   1.000
_cell.angle_alpha   90.00
_cell.angle_beta   90.00
_cell.angle_gamma   90.00
#
_symmetry.space_group_name_H-M   'P 1'
#
loop_
_entity.id
_entity.type
_entity.pdbx_description
1 polymer ?
#
loop_
_entity_poly.entity_id
_entity_poly.type
_entity_poly.pdbx_seq_one_letter_code
_entity_poly.pdbx_strand_id
1 'polypeptide(L)'
;MVKILIDEKMVQKDDKGILSLTQKGSECAKEIYEKHCFSYELLVSAGIDDKLAQKEVCKMEHDLSEESFQKIKRIVQKYECTPEPLAMLDIKLLLLYLL
;
A
#
# COMPACT_ATOMS: atom_id res chain seq x y z
N MET A 1 -16.43 -4.46 -6.80
CA MET A 1 -15.54 -3.80 -5.82
C MET A 1 -16.23 -2.69 -5.02
N VAL A 2 -16.60 -1.54 -5.62
CA VAL A 2 -17.10 -0.34 -4.87
C VAL A 2 -18.23 -0.61 -3.87
N LYS A 3 -19.22 -1.44 -4.23
CA LYS A 3 -20.38 -1.73 -3.36
C LYS A 3 -19.97 -2.37 -2.04
N ILE A 4 -19.00 -3.29 -2.07
CA ILE A 4 -18.45 -3.96 -0.87
C ILE A 4 -17.76 -2.92 0.03
N LEU A 5 -16.97 -2.00 -0.55
CA LEU A 5 -16.29 -0.95 0.21
C LEU A 5 -17.26 0.03 0.88
N ILE A 6 -18.42 0.27 0.26
CA ILE A 6 -19.50 1.07 0.87
C ILE A 6 -20.16 0.29 2.01
N ASP A 7 -20.49 -0.98 1.77
CA ASP A 7 -21.12 -1.87 2.77
C ASP A 7 -20.22 -2.05 4.02
N GLU A 8 -18.90 -2.12 3.82
CA GLU A 8 -17.89 -2.20 4.90
C GLU A 8 -17.56 -0.85 5.55
N LYS A 9 -18.21 0.24 5.13
CA LYS A 9 -17.99 1.61 5.59
C LYS A 9 -16.57 2.12 5.38
N MET A 10 -15.86 1.63 4.36
CA MET A 10 -14.54 2.11 3.96
C MET A 10 -14.64 3.32 3.03
N VAL A 11 -15.67 3.35 2.19
CA VAL A 11 -15.93 4.43 1.23
C VAL A 11 -17.35 4.96 1.44
N GLN A 12 -17.52 6.27 1.32
CA GLN A 12 -18.83 6.91 1.28
C GLN A 12 -19.03 7.63 -0.06
N LYS A 13 -20.29 7.69 -0.50
CA LYS A 13 -20.68 8.35 -1.74
C LYS A 13 -21.57 9.55 -1.39
N ASP A 14 -21.24 10.73 -1.89
CA ASP A 14 -22.07 11.92 -1.71
C ASP A 14 -23.24 11.98 -2.71
N ASP A 15 -24.11 12.99 -2.56
CA ASP A 15 -25.30 13.19 -3.41
C ASP A 15 -24.95 13.47 -4.89
N LYS A 16 -23.71 13.90 -5.17
CA LYS A 16 -23.18 14.12 -6.53
C LYS A 16 -22.54 12.85 -7.10
N GLY A 17 -22.48 11.80 -6.31
CA GLY A 17 -21.90 10.52 -6.65
C GLY A 17 -20.38 10.43 -6.52
N ILE A 18 -19.74 11.40 -5.86
CA ILE A 18 -18.31 11.41 -5.59
C ILE A 18 -18.01 10.45 -4.44
N LEU A 19 -17.02 9.58 -4.65
CA LEU A 19 -16.53 8.64 -3.64
C LEU A 19 -15.43 9.30 -2.80
N SER A 20 -15.51 9.15 -1.49
CA SER A 20 -14.47 9.56 -0.54
C SER A 20 -14.21 8.46 0.49
N LEU A 21 -12.95 8.34 0.93
CA LEU A 21 -12.61 7.44 2.02
C LEU A 21 -13.22 7.96 3.32
N THR A 22 -13.80 7.04 4.10
CA THR A 22 -14.13 7.31 5.49
C THR A 22 -12.84 7.31 6.33
N GLN A 23 -12.92 7.65 7.62
CA GLN A 23 -11.76 7.50 8.51
C GLN A 23 -11.23 6.05 8.53
N LYS A 24 -12.13 5.07 8.66
CA LYS A 24 -11.78 3.64 8.62
C LYS A 24 -11.12 3.25 7.30
N GLY A 25 -11.67 3.72 6.17
CA GLY A 25 -11.08 3.49 4.85
C GLY A 25 -9.72 4.16 4.70
N SER A 26 -9.54 5.35 5.29
CA SER A 26 -8.25 6.06 5.29
C SER A 26 -7.18 5.33 6.09
N GLU A 27 -7.54 4.79 7.25
CA GLU A 27 -6.62 3.98 8.08
C GLU A 27 -6.19 2.71 7.35
N CYS A 28 -7.15 1.95 6.79
CA CYS A 28 -6.86 0.76 6.01
C CYS A 28 -6.00 1.07 4.77
N ALA A 29 -6.31 2.16 4.06
CA ALA A 29 -5.54 2.55 2.88
C ALA A 29 -4.09 2.96 3.23
N LYS A 30 -3.86 3.55 4.41
CA LYS A 30 -2.50 3.85 4.89
C LYS A 30 -1.71 2.57 5.16
N GLU A 31 -2.32 1.55 5.77
CA GLU A 31 -1.66 0.26 6.03
C GLU A 31 -1.25 -0.43 4.73
N ILE A 32 -2.14 -0.46 3.73
CA ILE A 32 -1.84 -1.03 2.41
C ILE A 32 -0.72 -0.24 1.75
N TYR A 33 -0.81 1.10 1.75
CA TYR A 33 0.21 1.96 1.16
C TYR A 33 1.59 1.80 1.83
N GLU A 34 1.63 1.61 3.15
CA GLU A 34 2.87 1.34 3.87
C GLU A 34 3.50 0.02 3.39
N LYS A 35 2.70 -1.04 3.22
CA LYS A 35 3.16 -2.32 2.67
C LYS A 35 3.67 -2.19 1.25
N HIS A 36 3.01 -1.39 0.42
CA HIS A 36 3.45 -1.06 -0.94
C HIS A 36 4.86 -0.48 -0.92
N CYS A 37 5.05 0.62 -0.20
CA CYS A 37 6.29 1.38 -0.20
C CYS A 37 7.44 0.54 0.34
N PHE A 38 7.23 -0.11 1.49
CA PHE A 38 8.25 -0.97 2.09
C PHE A 38 8.65 -2.11 1.16
N SER A 39 7.68 -2.80 0.55
CA SER A 39 7.98 -3.94 -0.33
C SER A 39 8.66 -3.48 -1.62
N TYR A 40 8.26 -2.34 -2.16
CA TYR A 40 8.90 -1.75 -3.34
C TYR A 40 10.35 -1.37 -3.07
N GLU A 41 10.60 -0.63 -1.99
CA GLU A 41 11.95 -0.25 -1.55
C GLU A 41 12.82 -1.48 -1.30
N LEU A 42 12.25 -2.54 -0.70
CA LEU A 42 12.95 -3.79 -0.46
C LEU A 42 13.37 -4.47 -1.78
N LEU A 43 12.48 -4.58 -2.76
CA LEU A 43 12.78 -5.22 -4.04
C LEU A 43 13.81 -4.42 -4.85
N VAL A 44 13.64 -3.09 -4.91
CA VAL A 44 14.60 -2.22 -5.60
C VAL A 44 15.97 -2.28 -4.92
N SER A 45 16.03 -2.27 -3.59
CA SER A 45 17.28 -2.43 -2.82
C SER A 45 17.93 -3.80 -3.03
N ALA A 46 17.14 -4.82 -3.34
CA ALA A 46 17.62 -6.15 -3.71
C ALA A 46 18.14 -6.22 -5.17
N GLY A 47 18.07 -5.12 -5.94
CA GLY A 47 18.56 -5.04 -7.32
C GLY A 47 17.54 -5.45 -8.38
N ILE A 48 16.26 -5.52 -8.04
CA ILE A 48 15.18 -5.82 -8.99
C ILE A 48 14.86 -4.56 -9.80
N ASP A 49 14.65 -4.72 -11.10
CA ASP A 49 14.26 -3.64 -12.01
C ASP A 49 12.94 -2.99 -11.57
N ASP A 50 12.86 -1.66 -11.67
CA ASP A 50 11.72 -0.85 -11.25
C ASP A 50 10.37 -1.38 -11.80
N LYS A 51 10.29 -1.74 -13.08
CA LYS A 51 9.03 -2.21 -13.67
C LYS A 51 8.61 -3.57 -13.13
N LEU A 52 9.58 -4.42 -12.82
CA LEU A 52 9.31 -5.72 -12.22
C LEU A 52 8.91 -5.54 -10.74
N ALA A 53 9.62 -4.70 -10.00
CA ALA A 53 9.31 -4.37 -8.60
C ALA A 53 7.88 -3.82 -8.46
N GLN A 54 7.49 -2.83 -9.27
CA GLN A 54 6.12 -2.29 -9.25
C GLN A 54 5.08 -3.38 -9.48
N LYS A 55 5.30 -4.29 -10.44
CA LYS A 55 4.38 -5.37 -10.77
C LYS A 55 4.25 -6.42 -9.65
N GLU A 56 5.34 -6.70 -8.95
CA GLU A 56 5.37 -7.72 -7.90
C GLU A 56 4.82 -7.21 -6.57
N VAL A 57 5.07 -5.93 -6.25
CA VAL A 57 4.58 -5.28 -5.04
C VAL A 57 3.06 -5.31 -4.95
N CYS A 58 2.35 -5.09 -6.06
CA CYS A 58 0.88 -5.17 -6.07
C CYS A 58 0.38 -6.50 -5.51
N LYS A 59 1.09 -7.59 -5.79
CA LYS A 59 0.70 -8.92 -5.31
C LYS A 59 1.10 -9.10 -3.85
N MET A 60 2.33 -8.70 -3.54
CA MET A 60 2.88 -8.81 -2.19
C MET A 60 2.05 -8.04 -1.16
N GLU A 61 1.66 -6.80 -1.45
CA GLU A 61 0.94 -5.96 -0.47
C GLU A 61 -0.47 -6.50 -0.14
N HIS A 62 -1.12 -7.17 -1.10
CA HIS A 62 -2.44 -7.76 -0.91
C HIS A 62 -2.39 -9.18 -0.31
N ASP A 63 -1.34 -9.94 -0.60
CA ASP A 63 -1.20 -11.33 -0.14
C ASP A 63 -0.43 -11.47 1.19
N LEU A 64 0.36 -10.47 1.59
CA LEU A 64 1.08 -10.46 2.86
C LEU A 64 0.14 -10.21 4.04
N SER A 65 0.05 -11.23 4.92
CA SER A 65 -0.57 -11.05 6.24
C SER A 65 0.14 -9.94 7.02
N GLU A 66 -0.61 -9.27 7.90
CA GLU A 66 -0.05 -8.24 8.78
C GLU A 66 1.10 -8.78 9.64
N GLU A 67 0.95 -10.00 10.16
CA GLU A 67 1.98 -10.65 10.96
C GLU A 67 3.29 -10.87 10.16
N SER A 68 3.17 -11.36 8.93
CA SER A 68 4.30 -11.58 8.03
C SER A 68 5.00 -10.26 7.69
N PHE A 69 4.22 -9.23 7.33
CA PHE A 69 4.75 -7.91 7.02
C PHE A 69 5.58 -7.34 8.17
N GLN A 70 5.02 -7.33 9.39
CA GLN A 70 5.72 -6.80 10.57
C GLN A 70 7.01 -7.56 10.90
N LYS A 71 7.01 -8.89 10.73
CA LYS A 71 8.21 -9.71 10.96
C LYS A 71 9.30 -9.44 9.92
N ILE A 72 8.94 -9.35 8.64
CA ILE A 72 9.89 -9.05 7.56
C ILE A 72 10.46 -7.64 7.74
N LYS A 73 9.61 -6.64 8.01
CA LYS A 73 10.03 -5.26 8.27
C LYS A 73 11.06 -5.17 9.39
N ARG A 74 10.81 -5.84 10.53
CA ARG A 74 11.76 -5.90 11.65
C ARG A 74 13.08 -6.56 11.27
N ILE A 75 13.05 -7.61 10.45
CA ILE A 75 14.26 -8.27 9.97
C ILE A 75 15.06 -7.28 9.13
N VAL A 76 14.46 -6.65 8.12
CA VAL A 76 15.15 -5.70 7.23
C VAL A 76 15.76 -4.54 8.02
N GLN A 77 14.98 -3.91 8.91
CA GLN A 77 15.46 -2.83 9.79
C GLN A 77 16.61 -3.25 10.72
N LYS A 78 16.61 -4.50 11.18
CA LYS A 78 17.70 -5.06 11.99
C LYS A 78 19.02 -5.21 11.21
N TYR A 79 18.95 -5.18 9.88
CA TYR A 79 20.10 -5.35 8.97
C TYR A 79 20.41 -4.09 8.12
N GLU A 80 19.80 -2.92 8.38
CA GLU A 80 19.95 -1.74 7.51
C GLU A 80 21.38 -1.14 7.47
N CYS A 81 22.01 -1.29 6.32
CA CYS A 81 22.81 -0.26 5.65
C CYS A 81 21.82 0.69 4.95
N THR A 82 21.98 2.00 5.15
CA THR A 82 20.95 3.06 5.00
C THR A 82 20.34 3.22 3.59
N PRO A 83 19.01 3.41 3.45
CA PRO A 83 18.40 3.91 2.21
C PRO A 83 18.34 5.45 2.17
N GLU A 84 18.61 6.03 0.99
CA GLU A 84 18.38 7.45 0.68
C GLU A 84 16.87 7.76 0.52
N PRO A 85 16.42 8.99 0.88
CA PRO A 85 15.01 9.34 0.86
C PRO A 85 14.53 9.71 -0.56
N LEU A 86 13.58 8.96 -1.11
CA LEU A 86 12.85 9.34 -2.31
C LEU A 86 11.45 9.87 -1.98
N ALA A 87 11.18 11.05 -2.53
CA ALA A 87 10.07 11.92 -2.23
C ALA A 87 8.76 11.50 -2.94
N MET A 88 7.66 11.63 -2.18
CA MET A 88 6.33 12.19 -2.52
C MET A 88 5.55 11.73 -3.78
N LEU A 89 4.20 11.67 -3.59
CA LEU A 89 3.06 11.56 -4.55
C LEU A 89 2.60 10.13 -4.90
N ASP A 90 1.30 9.78 -5.04
CA ASP A 90 0.11 10.54 -5.42
C ASP A 90 -1.19 9.84 -4.89
N ILE A 91 -2.17 10.61 -4.41
CA ILE A 91 -3.47 10.10 -3.90
C ILE A 91 -4.26 9.33 -4.99
N LYS A 92 -3.92 9.53 -6.27
CA LYS A 92 -4.51 8.77 -7.39
C LYS A 92 -4.16 7.28 -7.38
N LEU A 93 -3.01 6.86 -6.84
CA LEU A 93 -2.68 5.43 -6.74
C LEU A 93 -3.58 4.71 -5.72
N LEU A 94 -3.91 5.37 -4.60
CA LEU A 94 -4.72 4.79 -3.52
C LEU A 94 -6.10 4.30 -3.98
N LEU A 95 -6.69 4.93 -5.00
CA LEU A 95 -8.02 4.55 -5.52
C LEU A 95 -7.96 3.44 -6.57
N LEU A 96 -6.79 3.20 -7.20
CA LEU A 96 -6.62 2.11 -8.17
C LEU A 96 -6.34 0.76 -7.49
N TYR A 97 -5.74 0.78 -6.30
CA TYR A 97 -5.38 -0.43 -5.53
C TYR A 97 -6.49 -0.94 -4.60
N LEU A 98 -7.59 -0.19 -4.45
CA LEU A 98 -8.78 -0.63 -3.73
C LEU A 98 -9.91 -1.10 -4.69
N LEU A 99 -9.72 -1.03 -6.01
CA LEU A 99 -10.74 -1.32 -7.05
C LEU A 99 -10.34 -2.41 -8.02
#